data_AF-A0A956VIX9-F1
#
_entry.id   AF-A0A956VIX9-F1
#
_cell.length_a   1.000
_cell.length_b   1.000
_cell.length_c   1.000
_cell.angle_alpha   90.00
_cell.angle_beta   90.00
_cell.angle_gamma   90.00
#
_symmetry.space_group_name_H-M   'P 1'
#
loop_
_entity.id
_entity.type
_entity.pdbx_description
1 polymer ?
#
loop_
_entity_poly.entity_id
_entity_poly.type
_entity_poly.pdbx_seq_one_letter_code
_entity_poly.pdbx_strand_id
1 'polypeptide(L)'
;MNRQQNLAIGMSFAAMGIMACGGGSKVPVPLDATTAPPAAVTFDPESRTIVVGVTSELIYEDPWVASPFTLSGYLNGIVNRPLYAIRDERLIPMLAADFPAVSTDGLTYAIPIRPNMTWQNGDALDARDFELGLRRSCNREFGRHSAHVLVNVEGCTNAYEGSREVVEVGVRAVDSLTLQIRLIAAQPSFPSILALPLAYPAPDERLESTESVWPTIGEAPCSGPFCVAAWVE
;
A
#
# COMPACT_ATOMS: atom_id res chain seq x y z
N MET A 1 23.53 -75.29 1.46
CA MET A 1 23.82 -73.82 1.37
C MET A 1 22.86 -73.13 2.34
N ASN A 2 23.15 -73.00 3.64
CA ASN A 2 24.10 -72.05 4.29
C ASN A 2 23.95 -70.64 3.70
N ARG A 3 23.58 -69.57 4.43
CA ARG A 3 23.74 -69.19 5.86
C ARG A 3 22.69 -68.11 6.19
N GLN A 4 21.94 -68.22 7.30
CA GLN A 4 22.18 -67.62 8.64
C GLN A 4 21.98 -66.09 8.69
N GLN A 5 20.94 -65.57 9.36
CA GLN A 5 20.85 -65.30 10.83
C GLN A 5 21.69 -64.04 11.21
N ASN A 6 21.30 -63.08 12.05
CA ASN A 6 20.32 -63.03 13.13
C ASN A 6 20.02 -61.57 13.55
N LEU A 7 18.84 -61.41 14.14
CA LEU A 7 18.44 -60.46 15.19
C LEU A 7 19.53 -60.09 16.21
N ALA A 8 19.55 -58.84 16.68
CA ALA A 8 19.80 -58.52 18.09
C ALA A 8 19.19 -57.16 18.47
N ILE A 9 18.26 -57.22 19.40
CA ILE A 9 17.65 -56.13 20.18
C ILE A 9 18.61 -55.76 21.32
N GLY A 10 18.70 -54.48 21.69
CA GLY A 10 19.43 -54.03 22.88
C GLY A 10 19.05 -52.61 23.32
N MET A 11 18.48 -52.52 24.53
CA MET A 11 17.92 -51.36 25.23
C MET A 11 18.95 -50.35 25.79
N SER A 12 18.44 -49.12 26.02
CA SER A 12 18.75 -48.16 27.11
C SER A 12 20.15 -47.52 27.23
N PHE A 13 20.22 -46.19 27.21
CA PHE A 13 20.16 -45.33 28.40
C PHE A 13 20.28 -43.84 28.00
N ALA A 14 19.59 -42.97 28.75
CA ALA A 14 19.54 -41.53 28.54
C ALA A 14 20.90 -40.83 28.73
N ALA A 15 21.13 -39.76 27.97
CA ALA A 15 21.90 -38.60 28.41
C ALA A 15 21.46 -37.36 27.62
N MET A 16 20.70 -36.50 28.29
CA MET A 16 20.38 -35.14 27.84
C MET A 16 21.67 -34.32 27.95
N GLY A 17 22.31 -34.05 26.81
CA GLY A 17 23.53 -33.25 26.72
C GLY A 17 23.28 -31.90 26.06
N ILE A 18 23.27 -30.84 26.86
CA ILE A 18 23.36 -29.44 26.39
C ILE A 18 24.82 -29.18 25.99
N MET A 19 25.11 -28.89 24.72
CA MET A 19 26.34 -28.18 24.31
C MET A 19 26.19 -27.69 22.86
N ALA A 20 25.92 -26.41 22.66
CA ALA A 20 26.89 -25.34 22.38
C ALA A 20 27.44 -25.39 20.93
N CYS A 21 27.15 -24.32 20.18
CA CYS A 21 27.65 -24.07 18.83
C CYS A 21 29.19 -24.13 18.79
N GLY A 22 29.73 -24.92 17.88
CA GLY A 22 31.17 -24.91 17.62
C GLY A 22 31.60 -25.80 16.46
N GLY A 23 31.86 -25.19 15.31
CA GLY A 23 32.80 -25.71 14.31
C GLY A 23 32.21 -26.54 13.16
N GLY A 24 31.68 -25.86 12.13
CA GLY A 24 31.45 -26.43 10.81
C GLY A 24 32.43 -25.83 9.79
N SER A 25 33.13 -26.71 9.08
CA SER A 25 34.29 -26.49 8.22
C SER A 25 34.17 -25.36 7.19
N LYS A 26 35.22 -24.52 7.13
CA LYS A 26 35.44 -23.53 6.07
C LYS A 26 35.83 -24.24 4.77
N VAL A 27 34.90 -24.34 3.84
CA VAL A 27 35.26 -24.32 2.41
C VAL A 27 35.42 -22.84 2.04
N PRO A 28 36.62 -22.34 1.75
CA PRO A 28 36.78 -20.95 1.34
C PRO A 28 36.28 -20.83 -0.10
N VAL A 29 35.08 -20.29 -0.26
CA VAL A 29 34.70 -19.62 -1.50
C VAL A 29 35.55 -18.35 -1.54
N PRO A 30 36.40 -18.13 -2.56
CA PRO A 30 37.13 -16.88 -2.69
C PRO A 30 36.10 -15.76 -2.87
N LEU A 31 35.93 -14.92 -1.84
CA LEU A 31 35.35 -13.59 -2.02
C LEU A 31 36.46 -12.73 -2.60
N ASP A 32 36.46 -12.60 -3.93
CA ASP A 32 37.17 -11.52 -4.59
C ASP A 32 36.57 -10.19 -4.10
N ALA A 33 37.25 -9.57 -3.15
CA ALA A 33 36.87 -8.29 -2.55
C ALA A 33 37.41 -7.10 -3.36
N THR A 34 37.14 -7.05 -4.67
CA THR A 34 37.65 -5.96 -5.53
C THR A 34 36.59 -5.17 -6.29
N THR A 35 35.30 -5.50 -6.15
CA THR A 35 34.22 -4.57 -6.53
C THR A 35 33.14 -4.59 -5.47
N ALA A 36 33.12 -3.56 -4.62
CA ALA A 36 31.88 -3.23 -3.95
C ALA A 36 30.79 -3.10 -5.03
N PRO A 37 29.60 -3.73 -4.88
CA PRO A 37 28.51 -3.43 -5.78
C PRO A 37 28.32 -1.90 -5.80
N PRO A 38 28.04 -1.29 -6.97
CA PRO A 38 27.80 0.14 -7.04
C PRO A 38 26.75 0.50 -5.97
N ALA A 39 26.95 1.63 -5.29
CA ALA A 39 26.05 2.05 -4.23
C ALA A 39 24.60 1.92 -4.72
N ALA A 40 23.78 1.16 -3.99
CA ALA A 40 22.39 0.89 -4.35
C ALA A 40 21.56 2.19 -4.50
N VAL A 41 22.07 3.30 -3.95
CA VAL A 41 21.56 4.65 -4.15
C VAL A 41 22.74 5.60 -4.39
N THR A 42 22.65 6.42 -5.44
CA THR A 42 23.57 7.55 -5.66
C THR A 42 22.78 8.86 -5.72
N PHE A 43 23.38 9.95 -5.27
CA PHE A 43 22.83 11.30 -5.40
C PHE A 43 23.84 12.20 -6.10
N ASP A 44 23.41 12.81 -7.20
CA ASP A 44 24.15 13.86 -7.88
C ASP A 44 23.56 15.23 -7.45
N PRO A 45 24.30 16.05 -6.70
CA PRO A 45 23.83 17.35 -6.24
C PRO A 45 23.71 18.39 -7.37
N GLU A 46 24.45 18.25 -8.47
CA GLU A 46 24.40 19.20 -9.58
C GLU A 46 23.10 19.03 -10.38
N SER A 47 22.79 17.79 -10.79
CA SER A 47 21.53 17.48 -11.47
C SER A 47 20.35 17.29 -10.52
N ARG A 48 20.60 17.23 -9.21
CA ARG A 48 19.61 16.86 -8.17
C ARG A 48 18.95 15.49 -8.42
N THR A 49 19.69 14.58 -9.05
CA THR A 49 19.20 13.25 -9.42
C THR A 49 19.54 12.24 -8.33
N ILE A 50 18.56 11.45 -7.91
CA ILE A 50 18.77 10.25 -7.11
C ILE A 50 18.62 9.06 -8.04
N VAL A 51 19.65 8.22 -8.13
CA VAL A 51 19.58 6.94 -8.85
C VAL A 51 19.43 5.84 -7.82
N VAL A 52 18.38 5.03 -7.95
CA VAL A 52 18.11 3.89 -7.06
C VAL A 52 18.19 2.61 -7.88
N GLY A 53 19.13 1.74 -7.53
CA GLY A 53 19.20 0.38 -8.05
C GLY A 53 18.15 -0.50 -7.38
N VAL A 54 17.41 -1.26 -8.17
CA VAL A 54 16.34 -2.15 -7.70
C VAL A 54 16.71 -3.61 -7.96
N THR A 55 16.29 -4.52 -7.07
CA THR A 55 16.62 -5.95 -7.14
C THR A 55 15.56 -6.80 -7.83
N SER A 56 14.44 -6.19 -8.22
CA SER A 56 13.34 -6.81 -8.94
C SER A 56 12.88 -5.89 -10.05
N GLU A 57 12.20 -6.47 -11.03
CA GLU A 57 11.49 -5.70 -12.04
C GLU A 57 10.43 -4.80 -11.38
N LEU A 58 10.34 -3.57 -11.87
CA LEU A 58 9.29 -2.64 -11.49
C LEU A 58 8.10 -2.94 -12.39
N ILE A 59 6.95 -3.25 -11.81
CA ILE A 59 5.70 -3.40 -12.55
C ILE A 59 4.85 -2.19 -12.20
N TYR A 60 4.52 -1.37 -13.18
CA TYR A 60 3.55 -0.31 -12.94
C TYR A 60 2.16 -0.94 -12.85
N GLU A 61 1.53 -0.77 -11.71
CA GLU A 61 0.27 -1.39 -11.39
C GLU A 61 -0.67 -0.34 -10.83
N ASP A 62 -1.96 -0.57 -11.08
CA ASP A 62 -3.04 0.10 -10.36
C ASP A 62 -2.72 0.17 -8.85
N PRO A 63 -2.71 1.37 -8.23
CA PRO A 63 -2.38 1.53 -6.82
C PRO A 63 -3.22 0.69 -5.85
N TRP A 64 -4.43 0.29 -6.25
CA TRP A 64 -5.33 -0.54 -5.44
C TRP A 64 -5.07 -2.04 -5.58
N VAL A 65 -4.49 -2.47 -6.70
CA VAL A 65 -4.12 -3.87 -6.98
C VAL A 65 -2.69 -4.16 -6.51
N ALA A 66 -1.80 -3.16 -6.58
CA ALA A 66 -0.42 -3.30 -6.17
C ALA A 66 -0.32 -3.62 -4.67
N SER A 67 0.53 -4.59 -4.34
CA SER A 67 0.88 -4.82 -2.94
C SER A 67 1.71 -3.63 -2.41
N PRO A 68 1.37 -3.04 -1.26
CA PRO A 68 2.11 -1.91 -0.72
C PRO A 68 3.54 -2.26 -0.29
N PHE A 69 3.87 -3.55 -0.19
CA PHE A 69 5.18 -4.05 0.23
C PHE A 69 6.11 -4.41 -0.94
N THR A 70 5.62 -4.35 -2.18
CA THR A 70 6.43 -4.57 -3.38
C THR A 70 7.02 -3.26 -3.89
N LEU A 71 7.98 -3.37 -4.82
CA LEU A 71 8.58 -2.21 -5.47
C LEU A 71 7.54 -1.29 -6.12
N SER A 72 6.46 -1.86 -6.69
CA SER A 72 5.31 -1.14 -7.23
C SER A 72 4.59 -0.31 -6.16
N GLY A 73 4.42 -0.84 -4.94
CA GLY A 73 3.87 -0.10 -3.80
C GLY A 73 4.72 1.13 -3.43
N TYR A 74 6.04 1.00 -3.45
CA TYR A 74 6.95 2.12 -3.20
C TYR A 74 6.89 3.17 -4.32
N LEU A 75 6.85 2.75 -5.59
CA LEU A 75 6.65 3.68 -6.71
C LEU A 75 5.32 4.43 -6.56
N ASN A 76 4.25 3.71 -6.21
CA ASN A 76 2.94 4.32 -5.97
C ASN A 76 2.98 5.37 -4.85
N GLY A 77 3.75 5.15 -3.78
CA GLY A 77 3.95 6.16 -2.73
C GLY A 77 4.80 7.37 -3.14
N ILE A 78 5.56 7.27 -4.23
CA ILE A 78 6.33 8.39 -4.80
C ILE A 78 5.44 9.24 -5.72
N VAL A 79 4.54 8.60 -6.48
CA VAL A 79 3.70 9.27 -7.49
C VAL A 79 2.31 9.63 -6.99
N ASN A 80 1.87 9.11 -5.84
CA ASN A 80 0.61 9.46 -5.21
C ASN A 80 0.80 10.02 -3.80
N ARG A 81 -0.21 10.75 -3.31
CA ARG A 81 -0.30 11.15 -1.90
C ARG A 81 -1.66 10.78 -1.31
N PRO A 82 -1.70 10.26 -0.08
CA PRO A 82 -2.94 9.99 0.64
C PRO A 82 -3.44 11.25 1.38
N LEU A 83 -4.58 11.14 2.05
CA LEU A 83 -5.16 12.22 2.86
C LEU A 83 -4.27 12.60 4.06
N TYR A 84 -3.66 11.62 4.72
CA TYR A 84 -2.79 11.80 5.90
C TYR A 84 -1.48 11.02 5.76
N ALA A 85 -0.49 11.30 6.60
CA ALA A 85 0.71 10.47 6.73
C ALA A 85 1.05 10.23 8.20
N ILE A 86 1.82 9.18 8.48
CA ILE A 86 2.42 8.97 9.79
C ILE A 86 3.87 9.42 9.72
N ARG A 87 4.25 10.38 10.56
CA ARG A 87 5.62 10.88 10.69
C ARG A 87 5.94 11.01 12.18
N ASP A 88 7.09 10.49 12.59
CA ASP A 88 7.52 10.51 14.00
C ASP A 88 6.42 9.97 14.94
N GLU A 89 5.81 8.84 14.55
CA GLU A 89 4.69 8.17 15.24
C GLU A 89 3.39 8.99 15.35
N ARG A 90 3.29 10.11 14.64
CA ARG A 90 2.13 11.01 14.66
C ARG A 90 1.46 11.08 13.31
N LEU A 91 0.13 11.03 13.33
CA LEU A 91 -0.65 11.35 12.15
C LEU A 91 -0.50 12.84 11.82
N ILE A 92 -0.31 13.17 10.55
CA ILE A 92 -0.21 14.54 10.03
C ILE A 92 -1.08 14.70 8.78
N PRO A 93 -1.72 15.86 8.55
CA PRO A 93 -2.44 16.13 7.30
C PRO A 93 -1.50 16.17 6.09
N MET A 94 -1.91 15.51 5.00
CA MET A 94 -1.23 15.51 3.70
C MET A 94 -2.11 16.25 2.67
N LEU A 95 -2.91 15.54 1.86
CA LEU A 95 -3.87 16.19 0.96
C LEU A 95 -5.14 16.66 1.69
N ALA A 96 -5.38 16.17 2.91
CA ALA A 96 -6.31 16.79 3.84
C ALA A 96 -5.77 18.15 4.32
N ALA A 97 -6.67 19.11 4.52
CA ALA A 97 -6.35 20.43 5.05
C ALA A 97 -6.15 20.40 6.58
N ASP A 98 -6.87 19.53 7.28
CA ASP A 98 -6.84 19.33 8.73
C ASP A 98 -7.35 17.91 9.07
N PHE A 99 -7.36 17.55 10.34
CA PHE A 99 -8.03 16.35 10.86
C PHE A 99 -9.56 16.41 10.67
N PRO A 100 -10.23 15.24 10.63
CA PRO A 100 -11.65 15.22 10.37
C PRO A 100 -12.45 15.76 11.55
N ALA A 101 -13.52 16.49 11.26
CA ALA A 101 -14.58 16.71 12.24
C ALA A 101 -15.36 15.39 12.42
N VAL A 102 -15.46 14.92 13.66
CA VAL A 102 -16.11 13.65 13.98
C VAL A 102 -17.45 13.92 14.66
N SER A 103 -18.51 13.26 14.21
CA SER A 103 -19.83 13.34 14.85
C SER A 103 -19.82 12.81 16.28
N THR A 104 -20.81 13.22 17.08
CA THR A 104 -20.92 12.85 18.50
C THR A 104 -20.99 11.34 18.74
N ASP A 105 -21.57 10.58 17.79
CA ASP A 105 -21.64 9.12 17.84
C ASP A 105 -20.36 8.42 17.34
N GLY A 106 -19.37 9.17 16.83
CA GLY A 106 -18.12 8.63 16.32
C GLY A 106 -18.24 7.93 14.96
N LEU A 107 -19.38 8.03 14.29
CA LEU A 107 -19.69 7.29 13.06
C LEU A 107 -19.44 8.10 11.79
N THR A 108 -19.50 9.43 11.83
CA THR A 108 -19.34 10.27 10.65
C THR A 108 -18.07 11.10 10.76
N TYR A 109 -17.22 11.02 9.74
CA TYR A 109 -15.97 11.76 9.60
C TYR A 109 -16.09 12.71 8.43
N ALA A 110 -16.05 14.03 8.68
CA ALA A 110 -15.97 15.05 7.64
C ALA A 110 -14.52 15.52 7.51
N ILE A 111 -13.87 15.11 6.43
CA ILE A 111 -12.46 15.36 6.15
C ILE A 111 -12.37 16.60 5.25
N PRO A 112 -11.72 17.68 5.72
CA PRO A 112 -11.48 18.85 4.88
C PRO A 112 -10.34 18.57 3.90
N ILE A 113 -10.55 18.87 2.63
CA ILE A 113 -9.60 18.69 1.53
C ILE A 113 -8.92 20.03 1.25
N ARG A 114 -7.62 20.02 0.93
CA ARG A 114 -6.91 21.26 0.59
C ARG A 114 -7.49 21.91 -0.66
N PRO A 115 -7.65 23.24 -0.68
CA PRO A 115 -8.12 23.94 -1.87
C PRO A 115 -7.02 24.05 -2.92
N ASN A 116 -7.42 24.26 -4.18
CA ASN A 116 -6.54 24.55 -5.31
C ASN A 116 -5.46 23.49 -5.57
N MET A 117 -5.75 22.23 -5.26
CA MET A 117 -4.90 21.13 -5.67
C MET A 117 -5.14 20.81 -7.14
N THR A 118 -4.08 20.42 -7.81
CA THR A 118 -4.13 19.96 -9.20
C THR A 118 -3.39 18.64 -9.30
N TRP A 119 -3.94 17.76 -10.13
CA TRP A 119 -3.19 16.68 -10.73
C TRP A 119 -2.01 17.22 -11.56
N GLN A 120 -1.00 16.40 -11.83
CA GLN A 120 0.15 16.83 -12.63
C GLN A 120 -0.24 17.38 -14.02
N ASN A 121 -1.33 16.88 -14.61
CA ASN A 121 -1.80 17.26 -15.94
C ASN A 121 -2.57 18.60 -15.95
N GLY A 122 -2.79 19.20 -14.78
CA GLY A 122 -3.50 20.47 -14.61
C GLY A 122 -4.97 20.33 -14.22
N ASP A 123 -5.53 19.12 -14.24
CA ASP A 123 -6.91 18.87 -13.83
C ASP A 123 -7.05 19.15 -12.32
N ALA A 124 -8.24 19.60 -11.90
CA ALA A 124 -8.50 19.86 -10.50
C ALA A 124 -8.47 18.55 -9.70
N LEU A 125 -7.85 18.58 -8.53
CA LEU A 125 -7.88 17.46 -7.58
C LEU A 125 -8.75 17.88 -6.39
N ASP A 126 -9.87 17.19 -6.20
CA ASP A 126 -10.89 17.55 -5.22
C ASP A 126 -11.47 16.34 -4.45
N ALA A 127 -12.45 16.57 -3.57
CA ALA A 127 -13.04 15.52 -2.74
C ALA A 127 -13.63 14.34 -3.54
N ARG A 128 -14.05 14.54 -4.80
CA ARG A 128 -14.63 13.49 -5.64
C ARG A 128 -13.60 12.45 -6.04
N ASP A 129 -12.35 12.86 -6.26
CA ASP A 129 -11.27 11.92 -6.55
C ASP A 129 -11.02 10.96 -5.38
N PHE A 130 -11.14 11.46 -4.14
CA PHE A 130 -11.04 10.63 -2.94
C PHE A 130 -12.29 9.76 -2.73
N GLU A 131 -13.48 10.27 -3.07
CA GLU A 131 -14.70 9.45 -3.05
C GLU A 131 -14.54 8.25 -3.97
N LEU A 132 -14.12 8.47 -5.22
CA LEU A 132 -13.89 7.40 -6.18
C LEU A 132 -12.81 6.43 -5.69
N GLY A 133 -11.66 6.94 -5.23
CA GLY A 133 -10.55 6.11 -4.77
C GLY A 133 -10.90 5.21 -3.58
N LEU A 134 -11.57 5.77 -2.56
CA LEU A 134 -11.99 4.98 -1.40
C LEU A 134 -13.11 3.99 -1.74
N ARG A 135 -14.03 4.34 -2.64
CA ARG A 135 -15.03 3.39 -3.15
C ARG A 135 -14.36 2.25 -3.95
N ARG A 136 -13.32 2.56 -4.73
CA ARG A 136 -12.50 1.56 -5.42
C ARG A 136 -11.81 0.61 -4.45
N SER A 137 -11.38 1.09 -3.28
CA SER A 137 -10.86 0.23 -2.19
C SER A 137 -11.87 -0.78 -1.64
N CYS A 138 -13.17 -0.55 -1.83
CA CYS A 138 -14.24 -1.48 -1.46
C CYS A 138 -14.66 -2.41 -2.60
N ASN A 139 -14.18 -2.17 -3.82
CA ASN A 139 -14.52 -2.98 -4.98
C ASN A 139 -13.86 -4.37 -4.88
N ARG A 140 -14.60 -5.43 -5.23
CA ARG A 140 -14.12 -6.82 -5.17
C ARG A 140 -12.91 -7.10 -6.06
N GLU A 141 -12.89 -6.54 -7.26
CA GLU A 141 -11.86 -6.79 -8.27
C GLU A 141 -10.61 -5.94 -7.99
N PHE A 142 -10.82 -4.66 -7.66
CA PHE A 142 -9.74 -3.68 -7.54
C PHE A 142 -9.26 -3.46 -6.09
N GLY A 143 -10.12 -3.62 -5.08
CA GLY A 143 -9.83 -3.35 -3.66
C GLY A 143 -9.10 -4.49 -2.90
N ARG A 144 -8.41 -5.38 -3.61
CA ARG A 144 -7.85 -6.66 -3.10
C ARG A 144 -7.11 -6.57 -1.77
N HIS A 145 -6.26 -5.55 -1.61
CA HIS A 145 -5.43 -5.38 -0.43
C HIS A 145 -6.06 -4.45 0.62
N SER A 146 -7.23 -3.88 0.35
CA SER A 146 -7.79 -2.74 1.10
C SER A 146 -9.09 -3.08 1.83
N ALA A 147 -9.91 -3.96 1.28
CA ALA A 147 -11.27 -4.21 1.79
C ALA A 147 -11.31 -4.68 3.25
N HIS A 148 -10.34 -5.50 3.68
CA HIS A 148 -10.26 -5.97 5.06
C HIS A 148 -9.91 -4.86 6.08
N VAL A 149 -9.31 -3.76 5.61
CA VAL A 149 -8.99 -2.59 6.44
C VAL A 149 -10.19 -1.65 6.57
N LEU A 150 -11.05 -1.63 5.56
CA LEU A 150 -12.22 -0.75 5.46
C LEU A 150 -13.54 -1.41 5.92
N VAL A 151 -13.49 -2.52 6.65
CA VAL A 151 -14.69 -3.26 7.11
C VAL A 151 -15.70 -2.43 7.91
N ASN A 152 -15.24 -1.37 8.57
CA ASN A 152 -16.12 -0.47 9.32
C ASN A 152 -16.70 0.65 8.46
N VAL A 153 -16.25 0.86 7.22
CA VAL A 153 -16.89 1.79 6.28
C VAL A 153 -18.21 1.17 5.83
N GLU A 154 -19.31 1.91 5.98
CA GLU A 154 -20.65 1.44 5.60
C GLU A 154 -20.66 0.93 4.16
N GLY A 155 -21.30 -0.21 3.92
CA GLY A 155 -21.40 -0.84 2.59
C GLY A 155 -20.11 -1.44 2.02
N CYS A 156 -18.94 -1.19 2.60
CA CYS A 156 -17.66 -1.61 2.00
C CYS A 156 -17.51 -3.14 1.95
N THR A 157 -17.82 -3.84 3.04
CA THR A 157 -17.81 -5.31 3.08
C THR A 157 -18.81 -5.90 2.09
N ASN A 158 -20.03 -5.35 2.02
CA ASN A 158 -21.06 -5.80 1.09
C ASN A 158 -20.61 -5.68 -0.37
N ALA A 159 -20.00 -4.54 -0.73
CA ALA A 159 -19.45 -4.29 -2.06
C ALA A 159 -18.31 -5.28 -2.39
N TYR A 160 -17.41 -5.54 -1.45
CA TYR A 160 -16.29 -6.46 -1.66
C TYR A 160 -16.73 -7.93 -1.77
N GLU A 161 -17.71 -8.35 -0.97
CA GLU A 161 -18.23 -9.71 -0.99
C GLU A 161 -19.17 -9.98 -2.18
N GLY A 162 -19.59 -8.93 -2.90
CA GLY A 162 -20.56 -9.03 -3.98
C GLY A 162 -21.95 -9.43 -3.47
N SER A 163 -22.33 -8.87 -2.31
CA SER A 163 -23.64 -9.12 -1.72
C SER A 163 -24.77 -8.70 -2.66
N ARG A 164 -25.89 -9.43 -2.63
CA ARG A 164 -27.12 -9.04 -3.35
C ARG A 164 -27.87 -7.91 -2.66
N GLU A 165 -27.52 -7.61 -1.41
CA GLU A 165 -28.04 -6.47 -0.69
C GLU A 165 -27.32 -5.20 -1.15
N VAL A 166 -28.07 -4.27 -1.74
CA VAL A 166 -27.54 -2.98 -2.20
C VAL A 166 -27.39 -2.06 -0.99
N VAL A 167 -26.20 -2.06 -0.40
CA VAL A 167 -25.79 -1.07 0.61
C VAL A 167 -24.80 -0.13 -0.05
N GLU A 168 -25.15 1.16 -0.12
CA GLU A 168 -24.27 2.20 -0.63
C GLU A 168 -22.99 2.26 0.20
N VAL A 169 -21.84 2.40 -0.47
CA VAL A 169 -20.57 2.62 0.22
C VAL A 169 -20.60 4.01 0.84
N GLY A 170 -20.42 4.10 2.16
CA GLY A 170 -20.55 5.30 2.97
C GLY A 170 -19.42 6.31 2.78
N VAL A 171 -19.03 6.62 1.54
CA VAL A 171 -18.01 7.60 1.20
C VAL A 171 -18.61 8.56 0.18
N ARG A 172 -18.59 9.85 0.49
CA ARG A 172 -19.23 10.88 -0.33
C ARG A 172 -18.49 12.21 -0.30
N ALA A 173 -18.19 12.79 -1.46
CA ALA A 173 -17.87 14.20 -1.58
C ALA A 173 -19.16 15.01 -1.40
N VAL A 174 -19.32 15.71 -0.28
CA VAL A 174 -20.50 16.55 -0.06
C VAL A 174 -20.38 17.89 -0.81
N ASP A 175 -19.15 18.33 -1.02
CA ASP A 175 -18.72 19.41 -1.91
C ASP A 175 -17.26 19.14 -2.34
N SER A 176 -16.65 20.02 -3.13
CA SER A 176 -15.29 19.82 -3.65
C SER A 176 -14.21 19.81 -2.56
N LEU A 177 -14.48 20.35 -1.36
CA LEU A 177 -13.49 20.49 -0.29
C LEU A 177 -13.83 19.67 0.95
N THR A 178 -14.89 18.86 0.91
CA THR A 178 -15.35 18.09 2.06
C THR A 178 -15.69 16.67 1.64
N LEU A 179 -14.91 15.72 2.14
CA LEU A 179 -15.16 14.28 2.02
C LEU A 179 -15.81 13.77 3.30
N GLN A 180 -17.02 13.24 3.20
CA GLN A 180 -17.72 12.60 4.29
C GLN A 180 -17.58 11.08 4.22
N ILE A 181 -17.21 10.45 5.33
CA ILE A 181 -17.16 9.00 5.48
C ILE A 181 -18.05 8.56 6.64
N ARG A 182 -18.92 7.58 6.41
CA ARG A 182 -19.79 6.96 7.41
C ARG A 182 -19.29 5.56 7.76
N LEU A 183 -19.17 5.31 9.06
CA LEU A 183 -18.81 4.04 9.63
C LEU A 183 -20.02 3.34 10.25
N ILE A 184 -19.98 2.01 10.32
CA ILE A 184 -20.97 1.17 11.03
C ILE A 184 -20.62 0.95 12.51
N ALA A 185 -19.39 1.28 12.90
CA ALA A 185 -18.92 1.22 14.28
C ALA A 185 -17.92 2.35 14.54
N ALA A 186 -17.97 2.94 15.74
CA ALA A 186 -17.05 4.00 16.12
C ALA A 186 -15.61 3.48 16.16
N GLN A 187 -14.74 4.12 15.39
CA GLN A 187 -13.33 3.73 15.26
C GLN A 187 -12.42 4.95 15.35
N PRO A 188 -11.99 5.37 16.56
CA PRO A 188 -11.16 6.56 16.74
C PRO A 188 -9.83 6.55 15.96
N SER A 189 -9.32 5.35 15.63
CA SER A 189 -8.11 5.18 14.81
C SER A 189 -8.34 5.30 13.30
N PHE A 190 -9.58 5.48 12.85
CA PHE A 190 -9.91 5.55 11.42
C PHE A 190 -9.10 6.58 10.63
N PRO A 191 -8.80 7.79 11.15
CA PRO A 191 -7.93 8.73 10.43
C PRO A 191 -6.55 8.17 10.08
N SER A 192 -6.01 7.22 10.86
CA SER A 192 -4.74 6.55 10.55
C SER A 192 -4.86 5.57 9.38
N ILE A 193 -6.04 4.99 9.13
CA ILE A 193 -6.30 4.17 7.94
C ILE A 193 -6.21 5.02 6.68
N LEU A 194 -6.63 6.28 6.76
CA LEU A 194 -6.58 7.24 5.65
C LEU A 194 -5.15 7.75 5.35
N ALA A 195 -4.14 7.22 6.04
CA ALA A 195 -2.73 7.39 5.70
C ALA A 195 -2.18 6.27 4.82
N LEU A 196 -2.95 5.21 4.58
CA LEU A 196 -2.54 4.06 3.78
C LEU A 196 -2.79 4.31 2.27
N PRO A 197 -2.11 3.57 1.38
CA PRO A 197 -2.30 3.68 -0.08
C PRO A 197 -3.75 3.53 -0.57
N LEU A 198 -4.59 2.81 0.17
CA LEU A 198 -6.03 2.68 -0.11
C LEU A 198 -6.80 4.01 -0.12
N ALA A 199 -6.21 5.08 0.41
CA ALA A 199 -6.78 6.41 0.49
C ALA A 199 -6.16 7.40 -0.51
N TYR A 200 -5.44 6.90 -1.54
CA TYR A 200 -5.05 7.74 -2.66
C TYR A 200 -6.29 8.28 -3.40
N PRO A 201 -6.22 9.50 -3.95
CA PRO A 201 -7.24 9.97 -4.87
C PRO A 201 -7.16 9.16 -6.17
N ALA A 202 -8.32 8.90 -6.79
CA ALA A 202 -8.43 8.32 -8.13
C ALA A 202 -8.90 9.41 -9.08
N PRO A 203 -8.23 9.66 -10.22
CA PRO A 203 -8.58 10.76 -11.13
C PRO A 203 -9.94 10.51 -11.80
N ASP A 204 -10.99 11.16 -11.30
CA ASP A 204 -12.38 10.95 -11.76
C ASP A 204 -12.54 11.25 -13.25
N GLU A 205 -11.82 12.24 -13.78
CA GLU A 205 -11.81 12.55 -15.22
C GLU A 205 -11.23 11.44 -16.11
N ARG A 206 -10.48 10.49 -15.53
CA ARG A 206 -9.86 9.35 -16.25
C ARG A 206 -10.48 8.01 -15.87
N LEU A 207 -11.24 7.95 -14.79
CA LEU A 207 -11.85 6.73 -14.27
C LEU A 207 -13.34 6.96 -14.08
N GLU A 208 -14.13 6.54 -15.07
CA GLU A 208 -15.59 6.70 -15.07
C GLU A 208 -16.30 6.00 -13.90
N SER A 209 -15.67 4.96 -13.31
CA SER A 209 -16.24 4.24 -12.17
C SER A 209 -15.17 3.48 -11.37
N THR A 210 -15.59 2.86 -10.26
CA THR A 210 -14.74 1.96 -9.48
C THR A 210 -14.28 0.72 -10.24
N GLU A 211 -14.87 0.44 -11.40
CA GLU A 211 -14.54 -0.73 -12.24
C GLU A 211 -13.65 -0.37 -13.43
N SER A 212 -13.38 0.92 -13.66
CA SER A 212 -12.54 1.37 -14.77
C SER A 212 -11.14 0.80 -14.63
N VAL A 213 -10.56 0.34 -15.74
CA VAL A 213 -9.16 -0.13 -15.78
C VAL A 213 -8.24 1.05 -15.53
N TRP A 214 -7.21 0.86 -14.71
CA TRP A 214 -6.22 1.91 -14.44
C TRP A 214 -5.45 2.28 -15.72
N PRO A 215 -5.15 3.56 -15.99
CA PRO A 215 -4.41 3.97 -17.17
C PRO A 215 -3.01 3.34 -17.23
N THR A 216 -2.43 3.26 -18.43
CA THR A 216 -1.08 2.70 -18.58
C THR A 216 0.00 3.64 -18.02
N ILE A 217 1.25 3.18 -18.01
CA ILE A 217 2.38 3.90 -17.40
C ILE A 217 2.53 5.29 -18.02
N GLY A 218 2.51 6.33 -17.18
CA GLY A 218 2.66 7.72 -17.62
C GLY A 218 1.38 8.35 -18.17
N GLU A 219 0.28 7.60 -18.31
CA GLU A 219 -1.02 8.15 -18.71
C GLU A 219 -1.88 8.56 -17.51
N ALA A 220 -1.74 7.87 -16.37
CA ALA A 220 -2.43 8.26 -15.16
C ALA A 220 -1.77 9.53 -14.59
N PRO A 221 -2.54 10.60 -14.34
CA PRO A 221 -2.00 11.75 -13.66
C PRO A 221 -1.60 11.39 -12.24
N CYS A 222 -0.54 12.03 -11.74
CA CYS A 222 -0.04 11.78 -10.39
C CYS A 222 -0.43 12.91 -9.43
N SER A 223 -0.68 12.52 -8.17
CA SER A 223 -1.03 13.40 -7.05
C SER A 223 0.14 13.61 -6.06
N GLY A 224 1.25 12.90 -6.29
CA GLY A 224 2.44 12.91 -5.48
C GLY A 224 3.48 13.95 -5.86
N PRO A 225 4.60 14.01 -5.12
CA PRO A 225 5.69 14.94 -5.38
C PRO A 225 6.47 14.67 -6.68
N PHE A 226 6.32 13.49 -7.28
CA PHE A 226 6.96 13.10 -8.53
C PHE A 226 5.96 12.43 -9.47
N CYS A 227 6.35 12.31 -10.74
CA CYS A 227 5.61 11.59 -11.77
C CYS A 227 6.55 10.74 -12.61
N VAL A 228 6.01 9.67 -13.21
CA VAL A 228 6.75 8.87 -14.19
C VAL A 228 6.91 9.70 -15.47
N ALA A 229 8.14 10.14 -15.75
CA ALA A 229 8.45 10.91 -16.95
C ALA A 229 8.80 10.02 -18.15
N ALA A 230 9.39 8.85 -17.90
CA ALA A 230 9.75 7.88 -18.91
C ALA A 230 9.74 6.47 -18.31
N TRP A 231 9.38 5.50 -19.13
CA TRP A 231 9.48 4.07 -18.84
C TRP A 231 10.25 3.41 -19.98
N VAL A 232 11.36 2.77 -19.65
CA VAL A 232 12.24 2.12 -20.64
C VAL A 232 12.35 0.66 -20.25
N GLU A 233 11.87 -0.22 -21.12
CA GLU A 233 12.02 -1.68 -21.02
C GLU A 233 13.38 -2.15 -21.55
#